data_AF-A0A5S5C7I4-F1
#
_entry.id   AF-A0A5S5C7I4-F1
#
_cell.length_a   1.000
_cell.length_b   1.000
_cell.length_c   1.000
_cell.angle_alpha   90.00
_cell.angle_beta   90.00
_cell.angle_gamma   90.00
#
_symmetry.space_group_name_H-M   'P 1'
#
loop_
_entity.id
_entity.type
_entity.pdbx_description
1 polymer ?
#
loop_
_entity_poly.entity_id
_entity_poly.type
_entity_poly.pdbx_seq_one_letter_code
_entity_poly.pdbx_strand_id
1 'polypeptide(L)'
;MKIEHLEERVNDYKESIRTVVEKKTVWKQTTKKLIHSILTTIENQYPIGWEVQELSWIGNNEAVNINFYAFPPELIDCTNQIPAYQFIGGSALVFSQMHNGDVYIFIMFPLVESSSQESNIQELGVFKPTDISEKLIVEKVDEFLKEMIQWEVPSLKNRIGF
;
A
#
# COMPACT_ATOMS: atom_id res chain seq x y z
N MET A 1 -14.55 -8.25 46.00
CA MET A 1 -13.65 -8.14 44.83
C MET A 1 -12.69 -7.00 45.13
N LYS A 2 -11.38 -7.25 45.19
CA LYS A 2 -10.40 -6.21 45.58
C LYS A 2 -9.87 -5.50 44.34
N ILE A 3 -9.69 -4.19 44.42
CA ILE A 3 -9.25 -3.34 43.30
C ILE A 3 -7.77 -3.55 42.93
N GLU A 4 -7.01 -4.21 43.81
CA GLU A 4 -5.58 -4.55 43.67
C GLU A 4 -5.27 -5.32 42.37
N HIS A 5 -6.20 -6.14 41.86
CA HIS A 5 -6.04 -6.85 40.58
C HIS A 5 -6.08 -5.93 39.34
N LEU A 6 -6.44 -4.66 39.48
CA LEU A 6 -6.41 -3.69 38.38
C LEU A 6 -5.04 -3.03 38.20
N GLU A 7 -4.16 -3.05 39.21
CA GLU A 7 -2.88 -2.34 39.14
C GLU A 7 -2.00 -2.85 37.99
N GLU A 8 -1.91 -4.18 37.83
CA GLU A 8 -1.21 -4.82 36.71
C GLU A 8 -1.79 -4.37 35.36
N ARG A 9 -3.12 -4.42 35.22
CA ARG A 9 -3.81 -4.01 33.99
C ARG A 9 -3.64 -2.52 33.67
N VAL A 10 -3.61 -1.67 34.69
CA VAL A 10 -3.36 -0.23 34.53
C VAL A 10 -1.93 0.01 34.05
N ASN A 11 -0.95 -0.73 34.55
CA ASN A 11 0.44 -0.61 34.12
C ASN A 11 0.64 -1.14 32.70
N ASP A 12 0.08 -2.31 32.37
CA ASP A 12 0.07 -2.87 31.01
C ASP A 12 -0.50 -1.87 30.00
N TYR A 13 -1.62 -1.23 30.34
CA TYR A 13 -2.26 -0.24 29.48
C TYR A 13 -1.37 0.98 29.23
N LYS A 14 -0.73 1.52 30.28
CA LYS A 14 0.20 2.65 30.14
C LYS A 14 1.36 2.30 29.21
N GLU A 15 1.94 1.10 29.35
CA GLU A 15 3.05 0.66 28.51
C GLU A 15 2.61 0.40 27.05
N SER A 16 1.38 -0.07 26.84
CA SER A 16 0.81 -0.19 25.49
C SER A 16 0.69 1.18 24.81
N ILE A 17 0.23 2.22 25.53
CA ILE A 17 0.16 3.59 25.00
C ILE A 17 1.57 4.09 24.65
N ARG A 18 2.55 3.88 25.55
CA ARG A 18 3.94 4.29 25.31
C ARG A 18 4.47 3.67 24.02
N THR A 19 4.25 2.37 23.84
CA THR A 19 4.66 1.64 22.64
C THR A 19 4.02 2.22 21.37
N VAL A 20 2.72 2.53 21.40
CA VAL A 20 2.03 3.14 20.24
C VAL A 20 2.58 4.53 19.92
N VAL A 21 2.85 5.35 20.95
CA VAL A 21 3.45 6.69 20.78
C VAL A 21 4.83 6.60 20.15
N GLU A 22 5.67 5.67 20.59
CA GLU A 22 7.00 5.44 20.02
C GLU A 22 6.92 5.05 18.55
N LYS A 23 6.09 4.06 18.20
CA LYS A 23 5.88 3.63 16.81
C LYS A 23 5.40 4.79 15.91
N LYS A 24 4.38 5.53 16.35
CA LYS A 24 3.86 6.69 15.61
C LYS A 24 4.90 7.80 15.45
N THR A 25 5.78 7.97 16.44
CA THR A 25 6.89 8.92 16.38
C THR A 25 7.93 8.51 15.33
N VAL A 26 8.34 7.24 15.33
CA VAL A 26 9.27 6.69 14.32
C VAL A 26 8.71 6.88 12.91
N TRP A 27 7.42 6.56 12.72
CA TRP A 27 6.75 6.78 11.44
C TRP A 27 6.88 8.22 10.94
N LYS A 28 6.49 9.19 11.79
CA LYS A 28 6.46 10.62 11.43
C LYS A 28 7.85 11.18 11.16
N GLN A 29 8.84 10.75 11.94
CA GLN A 29 10.19 11.28 11.85
C GLN A 29 11.00 10.68 10.71
N THR A 30 10.81 9.38 10.43
CA THR A 30 11.71 8.59 9.58
C THR A 30 10.97 7.77 8.52
N THR A 31 10.15 6.79 8.92
CA THR A 31 9.61 5.76 8.01
C THR A 31 8.81 6.34 6.85
N LYS A 32 7.93 7.31 7.10
CA LYS A 32 7.12 7.95 6.05
C LYS A 32 7.99 8.61 4.99
N LYS A 33 9.01 9.35 5.43
CA LYS A 33 9.97 10.04 4.54
C LYS A 33 10.82 9.05 3.75
N LEU A 34 11.23 7.95 4.38
CA LEU A 34 11.96 6.88 3.69
C LEU A 34 11.10 6.28 2.57
N ILE A 35 9.86 5.90 2.87
CA ILE A 35 8.92 5.34 1.88
C ILE A 35 8.74 6.32 0.72
N HIS A 36 8.40 7.58 1.01
CA HIS A 36 8.23 8.60 -0.01
C HIS A 36 9.50 8.77 -0.87
N SER A 37 10.67 8.88 -0.25
CA SER A 37 11.93 9.08 -0.98
C SER A 37 12.25 7.92 -1.93
N ILE A 38 12.05 6.67 -1.48
CA ILE A 38 12.32 5.49 -2.31
C ILE A 38 11.29 5.38 -3.43
N LEU A 39 10.00 5.55 -3.14
CA LEU A 39 8.95 5.51 -4.16
C LEU A 39 9.14 6.61 -5.21
N THR A 40 9.50 7.83 -4.80
CA THR A 40 9.80 8.93 -5.76
C THR A 40 11.06 8.63 -6.58
N THR A 41 12.06 7.96 -6.01
CA THR A 41 13.25 7.53 -6.77
C THR A 41 12.85 6.53 -7.85
N ILE A 42 12.04 5.54 -7.48
CA ILE A 42 11.47 4.54 -8.38
C ILE A 42 10.62 5.21 -9.46
N GLU A 43 9.77 6.17 -9.10
CA GLU A 43 8.90 6.93 -10.01
C GLU A 43 9.69 7.60 -11.12
N ASN A 44 10.75 8.32 -10.75
CA ASN A 44 11.62 9.04 -11.67
C ASN A 44 12.48 8.11 -12.53
N GLN A 45 12.86 6.95 -12.01
CA GLN A 45 13.73 6.01 -12.71
C GLN A 45 12.98 5.20 -13.79
N TYR A 46 11.71 4.87 -13.55
CA TYR A 46 10.90 4.11 -14.50
C TYR A 46 9.61 4.87 -14.82
N PRO A 47 9.57 5.68 -15.89
CA PRO A 47 8.42 6.52 -16.21
C PRO A 47 7.30 5.70 -16.86
N ILE A 48 6.61 4.87 -16.07
CA ILE A 48 5.51 4.00 -16.51
C ILE A 48 4.12 4.60 -16.22
N GLY A 49 4.05 5.88 -15.89
CA GLY A 49 2.80 6.59 -15.63
C GLY A 49 2.23 6.39 -14.22
N TRP A 50 3.03 5.90 -13.28
CA TRP A 50 2.70 5.95 -11.86
C TRP A 50 2.97 7.33 -11.23
N GLU A 51 2.31 7.59 -10.11
CA GLU A 51 2.46 8.79 -9.29
C GLU A 51 2.56 8.41 -7.80
N VAL A 52 3.47 9.06 -7.08
CA VAL A 52 3.59 8.93 -5.62
C VAL A 52 2.76 10.00 -4.92
N GLN A 53 1.95 9.61 -3.94
CA GLN A 53 1.13 10.56 -3.17
C GLN A 53 1.27 10.34 -1.66
N GLU A 54 1.17 11.44 -0.91
CA GLU A 54 0.90 11.39 0.52
C GLU A 54 -0.61 11.52 0.76
N LEU A 55 -1.17 10.58 1.52
CA LEU A 55 -2.59 10.56 1.83
C LEU A 55 -2.78 10.83 3.32
N SER A 56 -3.63 11.80 3.64
CA SER A 56 -3.97 12.18 5.03
C SER A 56 -5.43 11.91 5.39
N TRP A 57 -6.20 11.32 4.49
CA TRP A 57 -7.65 11.16 4.59
C TRP A 57 -8.12 9.71 4.79
N ILE A 58 -7.24 8.71 4.68
CA ILE A 58 -7.59 7.30 4.90
C ILE A 58 -7.73 7.06 6.41
N GLY A 59 -8.95 7.19 6.94
CA GLY A 59 -9.31 6.79 8.30
C GLY A 59 -8.54 7.52 9.43
N ASN A 60 -8.14 8.78 9.22
CA ASN A 60 -7.25 9.57 10.10
C ASN A 60 -5.82 9.02 10.22
N ASN A 61 -5.44 8.10 9.35
CA ASN A 61 -4.08 7.60 9.26
C ASN A 61 -3.33 8.29 8.12
N GLU A 62 -2.04 8.54 8.35
CA GLU A 62 -1.14 8.96 7.28
C GLU A 62 -0.73 7.75 6.45
N ALA A 63 -0.72 7.92 5.14
CA ALA A 63 -0.23 6.90 4.21
C ALA A 63 0.63 7.53 3.11
N VAL A 64 1.45 6.70 2.48
CA VAL A 64 2.14 7.00 1.23
C VAL A 64 1.80 5.88 0.26
N ASN A 65 1.47 6.22 -0.97
CA ASN A 65 1.20 5.23 -2.01
C ASN A 65 2.01 5.51 -3.28
N ILE A 66 2.08 4.51 -4.14
CA ILE A 66 2.42 4.66 -5.55
C ILE A 66 1.26 4.05 -6.35
N ASN A 67 0.74 4.78 -7.32
CA ASN A 67 -0.48 4.40 -8.05
C ASN A 67 -0.34 4.63 -9.54
N PHE A 68 -1.04 3.87 -10.36
CA PHE A 68 -1.11 4.13 -11.80
C PHE A 68 -2.10 5.26 -12.10
N TYR A 69 -1.55 6.42 -12.48
CA TYR A 69 -2.30 7.63 -12.76
C TYR A 69 -2.46 7.90 -14.27
N ALA A 70 -1.43 7.55 -15.06
CA ALA A 70 -1.37 7.82 -16.49
C ALA A 70 -0.82 6.62 -17.27
N PHE A 71 -0.96 6.68 -18.59
CA PHE A 71 -0.37 5.71 -19.49
C PHE A 71 1.16 5.90 -19.58
N PRO A 72 1.96 4.83 -19.72
CA PRO A 72 3.37 4.96 -20.03
C PRO A 72 3.58 5.86 -21.28
N PRO A 73 4.42 6.91 -21.21
CA PRO A 73 4.61 7.84 -22.32
C PRO A 73 5.07 7.14 -23.61
N GLU A 74 5.88 6.09 -23.50
CA GLU A 74 6.36 5.30 -24.64
C GLU A 74 5.25 4.54 -25.37
N LEU A 75 4.12 4.30 -24.71
CA LEU A 75 2.99 3.56 -25.27
C LEU A 75 1.83 4.48 -25.62
N ILE A 76 1.98 5.80 -25.55
CA ILE A 76 0.88 6.75 -25.73
C ILE A 76 0.18 6.59 -27.09
N ASP A 77 0.90 6.17 -28.13
CA ASP A 77 0.33 5.93 -29.46
C ASP A 77 -0.66 4.74 -29.50
N CYS A 78 -0.53 3.80 -28.54
CA CYS A 78 -1.46 2.69 -28.37
C CYS A 78 -2.81 3.14 -27.79
N THR A 79 -2.89 4.30 -27.14
CA THR A 79 -4.13 4.84 -26.56
C THR A 79 -5.17 5.24 -27.62
N ASN A 80 -4.76 5.38 -28.88
CA ASN A 80 -5.70 5.55 -30.00
C ASN A 80 -6.35 4.22 -30.43
N GLN A 81 -5.84 3.09 -29.93
CA GLN A 81 -6.33 1.75 -30.25
C GLN A 81 -7.28 1.19 -29.17
N ILE A 82 -7.19 1.72 -27.95
CA ILE A 82 -8.06 1.38 -26.82
C ILE A 82 -8.46 2.65 -26.05
N PRO A 83 -9.71 2.82 -25.64
CA PRO A 83 -10.09 3.96 -24.79
C PRO A 83 -9.23 4.05 -23.52
N ALA A 84 -8.77 5.24 -23.15
CA ALA A 84 -7.84 5.47 -22.04
C ALA A 84 -8.31 4.92 -20.67
N TYR A 85 -9.62 4.67 -20.50
CA TYR A 85 -10.22 4.06 -19.31
C TYR A 85 -10.09 2.53 -19.24
N GLN A 86 -9.45 1.89 -20.23
CA GLN A 86 -9.26 0.43 -20.28
C GLN A 86 -7.92 -0.07 -19.70
N PHE A 87 -7.04 0.83 -19.25
CA PHE A 87 -5.84 0.49 -18.48
C PHE A 87 -6.19 0.36 -16.98
N ILE A 88 -5.37 -0.31 -16.16
CA ILE A 88 -5.50 -0.34 -14.68
C ILE A 88 -5.25 1.05 -14.06
N GLY A 89 -6.07 2.04 -14.41
CA GLY A 89 -6.13 3.31 -13.71
C GLY A 89 -6.69 3.07 -12.31
N GLY A 90 -5.99 3.56 -11.30
CA GLY A 90 -6.48 3.55 -9.92
C GLY A 90 -6.09 2.33 -9.08
N SER A 91 -5.23 1.42 -9.57
CA SER A 91 -4.55 0.52 -8.64
C SER A 91 -3.40 1.23 -7.92
N ALA A 92 -3.24 0.92 -6.63
CA ALA A 92 -2.22 1.54 -5.80
C ALA A 92 -1.59 0.53 -4.84
N LEU A 93 -0.28 0.61 -4.67
CA LEU A 93 0.43 0.04 -3.52
C LEU A 93 0.43 1.08 -2.40
N VAL A 94 -0.11 0.72 -1.24
CA VAL A 94 -0.33 1.63 -0.12
C VAL A 94 0.44 1.19 1.11
N PHE A 95 1.18 2.12 1.71
CA PHE A 95 1.79 1.99 3.03
C PHE A 95 1.04 2.90 3.99
N SER A 96 0.22 2.32 4.87
CA SER A 96 -0.67 3.06 5.78
C SER A 96 -0.30 2.81 7.23
N GLN A 97 -0.16 3.89 8.02
CA GLN A 97 0.00 3.75 9.47
C GLN A 97 -1.31 3.24 10.09
N MET A 98 -1.25 2.22 10.94
CA MET A 98 -2.40 1.74 11.71
C MET A 98 -2.58 2.50 13.03
N HIS A 99 -3.74 2.30 13.67
CA HIS A 99 -4.02 2.91 14.98
C HIS A 99 -2.98 2.55 16.05
N ASN A 100 -2.44 1.32 16.01
CA ASN A 100 -1.42 0.82 16.92
C ASN A 100 0.01 1.27 16.54
N GLY A 101 0.15 2.06 15.48
CA GLY A 101 1.43 2.59 14.99
C GLY A 101 2.20 1.65 14.05
N ASP A 102 1.73 0.43 13.80
CA ASP A 102 2.33 -0.44 12.77
C ASP A 102 2.01 0.08 11.37
N VAL A 103 2.73 -0.41 10.36
CA VAL A 103 2.57 -0.06 8.96
C VAL A 103 1.90 -1.22 8.24
N TYR A 104 0.70 -0.99 7.75
CA TYR A 104 -0.06 -1.92 6.92
C TYR A 104 0.27 -1.67 5.45
N ILE A 105 0.72 -2.71 4.76
CA ILE A 105 1.07 -2.66 3.35
C ILE A 105 0.08 -3.51 2.57
N PHE A 106 -0.53 -2.92 1.55
CA PHE A 106 -1.54 -3.61 0.74
C PHE A 106 -1.63 -3.02 -0.66
N ILE A 107 -2.13 -3.82 -1.60
CA ILE A 107 -2.50 -3.39 -2.95
C ILE A 107 -3.99 -3.10 -2.95
N MET A 108 -4.38 -1.95 -3.46
CA MET A 108 -5.76 -1.62 -3.80
C MET A 108 -5.94 -1.81 -5.30
N PHE A 109 -6.87 -2.67 -5.71
CA PHE A 109 -7.23 -2.88 -7.11
C PHE A 109 -8.33 -1.90 -7.55
N PRO A 110 -8.41 -1.57 -8.85
CA PRO A 110 -9.47 -0.72 -9.37
C PRO A 110 -10.85 -1.37 -9.12
N LEU A 111 -11.85 -0.53 -8.88
CA LEU A 111 -13.25 -0.97 -8.79
C LEU A 111 -13.74 -1.35 -10.18
N VAL A 112 -14.00 -2.64 -10.42
CA VAL A 112 -14.64 -3.11 -11.65
C VAL A 112 -16.14 -3.24 -11.40
N GLU A 113 -16.98 -2.66 -12.27
CA GLU A 113 -18.45 -2.66 -12.12
C GLU A 113 -19.07 -4.06 -11.98
N SER A 114 -18.35 -5.12 -12.41
CA SER A 114 -18.81 -6.51 -12.40
C SER A 114 -18.30 -7.37 -11.24
N SER A 115 -17.45 -6.86 -10.33
CA SER A 115 -16.88 -7.67 -9.25
C SER A 115 -17.82 -7.74 -8.04
N SER A 116 -18.48 -8.87 -7.87
CA SER A 116 -19.28 -9.19 -6.69
C SER A 116 -18.39 -9.36 -5.44
N GLN A 117 -18.44 -8.40 -4.52
CA GLN A 117 -18.18 -8.53 -3.07
C GLN A 117 -16.82 -9.06 -2.55
N GLU A 118 -15.83 -9.36 -3.38
CA GLU A 118 -14.47 -9.58 -2.88
C GLU A 118 -13.84 -8.23 -2.51
N SER A 119 -13.14 -8.18 -1.37
CA SER A 119 -12.40 -6.98 -0.99
C SER A 119 -11.37 -6.66 -2.08
N ASN A 120 -11.44 -5.48 -2.69
CA ASN A 120 -10.48 -4.98 -3.69
C ASN A 120 -9.07 -4.70 -3.11
N ILE A 121 -8.72 -5.38 -2.02
CA ILE A 121 -7.49 -5.21 -1.28
C ILE A 121 -6.80 -6.56 -1.19
N GLN A 122 -5.54 -6.61 -1.62
CA GLN A 122 -4.63 -7.71 -1.32
C GLN A 122 -3.63 -7.26 -0.26
N GLU A 123 -3.65 -7.95 0.87
CA GLU A 123 -2.73 -7.69 1.98
C GLU A 123 -1.31 -8.19 1.63
N LEU A 124 -0.31 -7.33 1.83
CA LEU A 124 1.11 -7.66 1.71
C LEU A 124 1.82 -7.76 3.08
N GLY A 125 1.13 -7.36 4.16
CA GLY A 125 1.51 -7.62 5.55
C GLY A 125 1.47 -6.38 6.46
N VAL A 126 1.73 -6.63 7.74
CA VAL A 126 1.83 -5.60 8.80
C VAL A 126 3.23 -5.63 9.41
N PHE A 127 3.89 -4.47 9.46
CA PHE A 127 5.28 -4.33 9.88
C PHE A 127 5.43 -3.24 10.93
N LYS A 128 6.43 -3.33 11.81
CA LYS A 128 6.77 -2.17 12.66
C LYS A 128 7.40 -1.08 11.79
N PRO A 129 7.25 0.21 12.15
CA PRO A 129 7.89 1.29 11.41
C PRO A 129 9.41 1.17 11.31
N THR A 130 10.05 0.56 12.30
CA THR A 130 11.50 0.28 12.35
C THR A 130 11.96 -0.81 11.40
N ASP A 131 11.05 -1.69 10.99
CA ASP A 131 11.35 -2.85 10.15
C ASP A 131 11.21 -2.51 8.66
N ILE A 132 10.65 -1.33 8.35
CA ILE A 132 10.57 -0.81 7.00
C ILE A 132 11.95 -0.35 6.53
N SER A 133 12.50 -1.08 5.57
CA SER A 133 13.78 -0.78 4.92
C SER A 133 13.57 -0.51 3.43
N GLU A 134 14.58 0.09 2.79
CA GLU A 134 14.60 0.25 1.33
C GLU A 134 14.38 -1.08 0.61
N LYS A 135 15.06 -2.15 1.07
CA LYS A 135 14.90 -3.50 0.52
C LYS A 135 13.44 -3.95 0.55
N LEU A 136 12.77 -3.79 1.68
CA LEU A 136 11.35 -4.16 1.81
C LEU A 136 10.47 -3.33 0.87
N ILE A 137 10.71 -2.02 0.76
CA ILE A 137 9.93 -1.14 -0.12
C ILE A 137 10.07 -1.60 -1.58
N VAL A 138 11.30 -1.88 -2.03
CA VAL A 138 11.57 -2.38 -3.39
C VAL A 138 10.92 -3.74 -3.62
N GLU A 139 11.01 -4.66 -2.66
CA GLU A 139 10.34 -5.97 -2.74
C GLU A 139 8.82 -5.82 -2.89
N LYS A 140 8.20 -4.88 -2.16
CA LYS A 140 6.75 -4.62 -2.28
C LYS A 140 6.36 -3.98 -3.60
N VAL A 141 7.21 -3.12 -4.17
CA VAL A 141 6.99 -2.60 -5.53
C VAL A 141 7.09 -3.71 -6.59
N ASP A 142 8.05 -4.62 -6.45
CA ASP A 142 8.18 -5.79 -7.33
C ASP A 142 6.95 -6.72 -7.23
N GLU A 143 6.49 -7.02 -6.01
CA GLU A 143 5.23 -7.76 -5.78
C GLU A 143 4.04 -7.05 -6.43
N PHE A 144 3.92 -5.73 -6.23
CA PHE A 144 2.85 -4.94 -6.85
C PHE A 144 2.87 -5.03 -8.38
N LEU A 145 4.01 -4.84 -9.02
CA LEU A 145 4.12 -4.95 -10.48
C LEU A 145 3.77 -6.35 -10.97
N LYS A 146 4.17 -7.41 -10.26
CA LYS A 146 3.80 -8.79 -10.61
C LYS A 146 2.29 -9.00 -10.59
N GLU A 147 1.59 -8.49 -9.59
CA GLU A 147 0.13 -8.59 -9.52
C GLU A 147 -0.53 -7.82 -10.67
N MET A 148 -0.02 -6.63 -11.00
CA MET A 148 -0.54 -5.80 -12.09
C MET A 148 -0.35 -6.46 -13.46
N ILE A 149 0.80 -7.08 -13.69
CA ILE A 149 1.08 -7.84 -14.91
C ILE A 149 0.12 -9.05 -15.02
N GLN A 150 -0.11 -9.77 -13.92
CA GLN A 150 -1.04 -10.90 -13.90
C GLN A 150 -2.48 -10.46 -14.14
N TRP A 151 -2.85 -9.27 -13.69
CA TRP A 151 -4.19 -8.71 -13.89
C TRP A 151 -4.42 -8.27 -15.34
N GLU A 152 -3.47 -7.55 -15.96
CA GLU A 152 -3.56 -7.12 -17.37
C GLU A 152 -3.55 -8.31 -18.34
N VAL A 153 -2.72 -9.32 -18.03
CA VAL A 153 -2.59 -10.51 -18.86
C VAL A 153 -2.88 -11.73 -17.98
N PRO A 154 -4.17 -12.06 -17.74
CA PRO A 154 -4.52 -13.27 -17.02
C PRO A 154 -3.89 -14.43 -17.76
N SER A 155 -2.91 -15.08 -17.13
CA SER A 155 -2.27 -16.23 -17.74
C SER A 155 -3.36 -17.22 -18.19
N LEU A 156 -3.36 -17.60 -19.47
CA LEU A 156 -4.36 -18.46 -20.15
C LEU A 156 -4.59 -19.84 -19.49
N LYS A 157 -4.05 -20.10 -18.30
CA LYS A 157 -4.05 -21.39 -17.61
C LYS A 157 -5.38 -21.84 -17.02
N ASN A 158 -6.43 -21.00 -17.03
CA ASN A 158 -7.77 -21.40 -16.56
C ASN A 158 -8.83 -21.53 -17.68
N ARG A 159 -8.44 -22.00 -18.88
CA ARG A 159 -9.38 -22.68 -19.78
C ARG A 159 -9.18 -24.19 -19.71
N ILE A 160 -9.70 -24.82 -18.66
CA ILE A 160 -10.08 -26.24 -18.71
C ILE A 160 -11.51 -26.34 -18.20
N GLY A 161 -12.42 -26.67 -19.13
CA GLY A 161 -13.73 -27.26 -18.84
C GLY A 161 -14.94 -26.31 -18.86
N PHE A 162 -15.55 -26.15 -20.03
CA PHE A 162 -17.01 -26.23 -20.13
C PHE A 162 -17.40 -27.69 -20.39
#